data_AF-A0A356C0U7-F1
#
_entry.id   AF-A0A356C0U7-F1
#
_cell.length_a   1.000
_cell.length_b   1.000
_cell.length_c   1.000
_cell.angle_alpha   90.00
_cell.angle_beta   90.00
_cell.angle_gamma   90.00
#
_symmetry.space_group_name_H-M   'P 1'
#
loop_
_entity.id
_entity.type
_entity.pdbx_description
1 polymer ?
#
loop_
_entity_poly.entity_id
_entity_poly.type
_entity_poly.pdbx_seq_one_letter_code
_entity_poly.pdbx_strand_id
1 'polypeptide(L)'
;MGFFGPEATVYIYQQGATDHLVGFAQLTARDGSFFLTRNVDEEFEWENVRGKTIVGARIGGVPQMALEWVLKQHGIEPFVDVEIITSLAFEAAVGAFEAGVGDYIAQFEPALSEIEARGRGKIVASIGAEAGPVSYTVYHARKSVLEENPDLLV
;
A
#
# COMPACT_ATOMS: atom_id res chain seq x y z
N MET A 1 -12.78 -18.63 1.82
CA MET A 1 -11.36 -18.27 1.99
C MET A 1 -11.11 -16.96 1.28
N GLY A 2 -10.30 -16.07 1.84
CA GLY A 2 -9.92 -14.80 1.21
C GLY A 2 -8.45 -14.48 1.46
N PHE A 3 -7.84 -13.69 0.57
CA PHE A 3 -6.44 -13.25 0.67
C PHE A 3 -6.39 -11.74 0.49
N PHE A 4 -6.02 -11.03 1.55
CA PHE A 4 -5.92 -9.57 1.59
C PHE A 4 -5.14 -9.19 2.85
N GLY A 5 -5.04 -7.89 3.15
CA GLY A 5 -4.35 -7.43 4.34
C GLY A 5 -5.06 -7.76 5.65
N PRO A 6 -4.31 -7.91 6.76
CA PRO A 6 -4.88 -8.27 8.05
C PRO A 6 -5.78 -7.17 8.63
N GLU A 7 -5.58 -5.90 8.26
CA GLU A 7 -6.31 -4.73 8.76
C GLU A 7 -7.82 -4.85 8.56
N ALA A 8 -8.26 -5.37 7.42
CA ALA A 8 -9.68 -5.52 7.13
C ALA A 8 -10.35 -6.52 8.09
N THR A 9 -9.64 -7.55 8.53
CA THR A 9 -10.18 -8.49 9.53
C THR A 9 -10.28 -7.88 10.92
N VAL A 10 -9.32 -7.03 11.30
CA VAL A 10 -9.36 -6.27 12.55
C VAL A 10 -10.56 -5.34 12.56
N TYR A 11 -10.84 -4.63 11.46
CA TYR A 11 -12.02 -3.76 11.36
C TYR A 11 -13.33 -4.54 11.50
N ILE A 12 -13.47 -5.67 10.80
CA ILE A 12 -14.67 -6.52 10.87
C ILE A 12 -14.87 -7.06 12.30
N TYR A 13 -13.80 -7.50 12.95
CA TYR A 13 -13.85 -7.96 14.33
C TYR A 13 -14.29 -6.85 15.30
N GLN A 14 -13.71 -5.65 15.18
CA GLN A 14 -14.08 -4.49 16.00
C GLN A 14 -15.52 -4.03 15.79
N GLN A 15 -16.10 -4.26 14.61
CA GLN A 15 -17.51 -3.99 14.31
C GLN A 15 -18.48 -5.03 14.92
N GLY A 16 -17.97 -6.02 15.67
CA GLY A 16 -18.79 -6.98 16.41
C GLY A 16 -19.17 -8.22 15.63
N ALA A 17 -18.44 -8.57 14.56
CA ALA A 17 -18.70 -9.80 13.82
C ALA A 17 -18.48 -11.05 14.70
N THR A 18 -19.54 -11.84 14.88
CA THR A 18 -19.51 -13.07 15.68
C THR A 18 -18.71 -14.17 14.97
N ASP A 19 -19.01 -14.42 13.70
CA ASP A 19 -18.24 -15.29 12.80
C ASP A 19 -17.26 -14.47 11.95
N HIS A 20 -16.27 -13.89 12.66
CA HIS A 20 -15.25 -13.05 12.05
C HIS A 20 -14.23 -13.86 11.24
N LEU A 21 -13.46 -13.14 10.43
CA LEU A 21 -12.35 -13.72 9.66
C LEU A 21 -11.11 -13.82 10.53
N VAL A 22 -10.46 -14.97 10.49
CA VAL A 22 -9.21 -15.29 11.18
C VAL A 22 -8.11 -15.46 10.15
N GLY A 23 -7.03 -14.70 10.30
CA GLY A 23 -5.80 -14.87 9.52
C GLY A 23 -5.02 -16.06 10.05
N PHE A 24 -4.81 -17.09 9.22
CA PHE A 24 -4.19 -18.34 9.66
C PHE A 24 -2.83 -18.62 9.03
N ALA A 25 -2.50 -17.98 7.89
CA ALA A 25 -1.21 -18.12 7.23
C ALA A 25 -0.81 -16.84 6.50
N GLN A 26 0.42 -16.37 6.73
CA GLN A 26 0.97 -15.22 6.02
C GLN A 26 1.51 -15.64 4.66
N LEU A 27 1.09 -14.93 3.60
CA LEU A 27 1.57 -15.12 2.24
C LEU A 27 2.73 -14.17 1.92
N THR A 28 2.64 -12.90 2.32
CA THR A 28 3.68 -11.89 2.08
C THR A 28 4.00 -11.11 3.35
N ALA A 29 5.28 -10.74 3.49
CA ALA A 29 5.85 -10.16 4.70
C ALA A 29 6.30 -8.70 4.55
N ARG A 30 5.96 -8.06 3.42
CA ARG A 30 6.32 -6.68 3.07
C ARG A 30 5.30 -6.11 2.10
N ASP A 31 5.23 -4.78 2.06
CA ASP A 31 4.53 -4.06 1.01
C ASP A 31 5.20 -4.31 -0.36
N GLY A 32 4.40 -4.57 -1.39
CA GLY A 32 4.89 -4.86 -2.74
C GLY A 32 4.95 -3.66 -3.68
N SER A 33 4.58 -2.47 -3.21
CA SER A 33 4.53 -1.24 -4.00
C SER A 33 5.89 -0.55 -4.08
N PHE A 34 6.04 0.20 -5.15
CA PHE A 34 7.16 1.09 -5.41
C PHE A 34 6.70 2.53 -5.36
N PHE A 35 7.66 3.42 -5.21
CA PHE A 35 7.46 4.86 -5.20
C PHE A 35 8.13 5.46 -6.43
N LEU A 36 7.36 6.19 -7.23
CA LEU A 36 7.82 6.78 -8.48
C LEU A 36 7.62 8.29 -8.45
N THR A 37 8.66 9.02 -8.84
CA THR A 37 8.60 10.47 -9.10
C THR A 37 8.31 10.71 -10.57
N ARG A 38 7.59 11.79 -10.87
CA ARG A 38 7.43 12.30 -12.24
C ARG A 38 8.74 12.89 -12.78
N ASN A 39 9.57 13.44 -11.90
CA ASN A 39 10.81 14.10 -12.28
C ASN A 39 11.94 13.08 -12.50
N VAL A 40 12.16 12.71 -13.77
CA VAL A 40 13.17 11.70 -14.16
C VAL A 40 14.59 12.07 -13.74
N ASP A 41 14.89 13.36 -13.60
CA ASP A 41 16.22 13.88 -13.25
C ASP A 41 16.41 14.06 -11.74
N GLU A 42 15.42 13.71 -10.91
CA GLU A 42 15.46 13.95 -9.46
C GLU A 42 16.44 13.02 -8.72
N GLU A 43 17.45 13.56 -8.06
CA GLU A 43 18.19 12.81 -7.04
C GLU A 43 17.33 12.73 -5.77
N PHE A 44 16.65 11.59 -5.58
CA PHE A 44 15.62 11.46 -4.57
C PHE A 44 16.18 11.36 -3.16
N GLU A 45 15.63 12.21 -2.30
CA GLU A 45 15.66 12.13 -0.85
C GLU A 45 14.23 12.29 -0.34
N TRP A 46 13.86 11.62 0.76
CA TRP A 46 12.50 11.69 1.28
C TRP A 46 12.02 13.11 1.59
N GLU A 47 12.93 14.02 1.93
CA GLU A 47 12.62 15.43 2.16
C GLU A 47 12.05 16.14 0.92
N ASN A 48 12.33 15.65 -0.30
CA ASN A 48 11.80 16.23 -1.53
C ASN A 48 10.26 16.20 -1.62
N VAL A 49 9.61 15.29 -0.89
CA VAL A 49 8.14 15.17 -0.92
C VAL A 49 7.42 16.26 -0.14
N ARG A 50 8.13 17.07 0.68
CA ARG A 50 7.48 18.14 1.45
C ARG A 50 6.88 19.20 0.54
N GLY A 51 5.64 19.57 0.81
CA GLY A 51 4.84 20.50 0.01
C GLY A 51 4.43 19.94 -1.36
N LYS A 52 4.61 18.63 -1.60
CA LYS A 52 4.25 17.95 -2.83
C LYS A 52 2.95 17.16 -2.68
N THR A 53 2.45 16.66 -3.78
CA THR A 53 1.26 15.82 -3.83
C THR A 53 1.63 14.39 -4.22
N ILE A 54 1.24 13.42 -3.41
CA ILE A 54 1.43 11.98 -3.65
C ILE A 54 0.10 11.36 -4.06
N VAL A 55 0.07 10.61 -5.16
CA VAL A 55 -1.01 9.67 -5.47
C VAL A 55 -0.80 8.43 -4.62
N GLY A 56 -1.59 8.31 -3.55
CA GLY A 56 -1.53 7.22 -2.59
C GLY A 56 -2.55 6.12 -2.84
N ALA A 57 -2.65 5.20 -1.89
CA ALA A 57 -3.66 4.15 -1.89
C ALA A 57 -4.88 4.54 -1.05
N ARG A 58 -5.87 3.65 -0.98
CA ARG A 58 -7.09 3.87 -0.18
C ARG A 58 -6.73 4.06 1.30
N ILE A 59 -7.28 5.11 1.90
CA ILE A 59 -7.17 5.37 3.35
C ILE A 59 -7.64 4.15 4.17
N GLY A 60 -6.83 3.78 5.17
CA GLY A 60 -7.07 2.61 6.03
C GLY A 60 -6.72 1.27 5.40
N GLY A 61 -6.20 1.22 4.17
CA GLY A 61 -5.59 0.00 3.62
C GLY A 61 -4.11 -0.09 3.98
N VAL A 62 -3.58 -1.31 4.15
CA VAL A 62 -2.15 -1.52 4.44
C VAL A 62 -1.20 -0.76 3.51
N PRO A 63 -1.39 -0.72 2.16
CA PRO A 63 -0.45 0.03 1.32
C PRO A 63 -0.37 1.52 1.63
N GLN A 64 -1.52 2.14 1.97
CA GLN A 64 -1.53 3.54 2.37
C GLN A 64 -0.87 3.72 3.75
N MET A 65 -1.14 2.82 4.69
CA MET A 65 -0.50 2.84 6.01
C MET A 65 1.02 2.64 5.93
N ALA A 66 1.50 1.82 5.01
CA ALA A 66 2.92 1.58 4.80
C ALA A 66 3.63 2.84 4.26
N LEU A 67 3.03 3.52 3.28
CA LEU A 67 3.53 4.82 2.80
C LEU A 67 3.58 5.85 3.94
N GLU A 68 2.49 6.00 4.69
CA GLU A 68 2.43 6.93 5.83
C GLU A 68 3.46 6.58 6.92
N TRP A 69 3.70 5.29 7.16
CA TRP A 69 4.71 4.82 8.08
C TRP A 69 6.11 5.25 7.64
N VAL A 70 6.44 5.06 6.36
CA VAL A 70 7.73 5.46 5.79
C VAL A 70 7.92 6.97 5.89
N LEU A 71 6.92 7.77 5.51
CA LEU A 71 6.97 9.23 5.68
C LEU A 71 7.28 9.63 7.12
N LYS A 72 6.61 9.01 8.09
CA LYS A 72 6.84 9.25 9.52
C LYS A 72 8.24 8.84 9.98
N GLN A 73 8.83 7.76 9.45
CA GLN A 73 10.22 7.40 9.74
C GLN A 73 11.21 8.49 9.30
N HIS A 74 10.88 9.23 8.25
CA HIS A 74 11.64 10.38 7.77
C HIS A 74 11.21 11.72 8.39
N GLY A 75 10.37 11.70 9.44
CA GLY A 75 9.91 12.90 10.13
C GLY A 75 8.96 13.79 9.31
N ILE A 76 8.31 13.23 8.29
CA ILE A 76 7.34 13.91 7.44
C ILE A 76 5.94 13.52 7.91
N GLU A 77 5.15 14.48 8.37
CA GLU A 77 3.78 14.25 8.84
C GLU A 77 2.83 14.13 7.64
N PRO A 78 2.21 12.95 7.40
CA PRO A 78 1.28 12.76 6.30
C PRO A 78 0.09 13.72 6.39
N PHE A 79 -0.38 14.23 5.25
CA PHE A 79 -1.50 15.18 5.14
C PHE A 79 -1.25 16.56 5.78
N VAL A 80 -0.08 16.80 6.37
CA VAL A 80 0.32 18.10 6.92
C VAL A 80 1.51 18.65 6.12
N ASP A 81 2.59 17.88 6.05
CA ASP A 81 3.80 18.25 5.33
C ASP A 81 3.74 17.88 3.85
N VAL A 82 2.83 16.98 3.48
CA VAL A 82 2.65 16.46 2.12
C VAL A 82 1.16 16.19 1.89
N GLU A 83 0.66 16.50 0.70
CA GLU A 83 -0.70 16.13 0.29
C GLU A 83 -0.70 14.69 -0.20
N ILE A 84 -1.69 13.89 0.21
CA ILE A 84 -1.85 12.53 -0.29
C ILE A 84 -3.27 12.34 -0.82
N ILE A 85 -3.38 12.04 -2.11
CA ILE A 85 -4.63 11.73 -2.77
C ILE A 85 -4.97 10.26 -2.52
N THR A 86 -5.94 10.00 -1.66
CA THR A 86 -6.40 8.64 -1.31
C THR A 86 -7.79 8.31 -1.88
N SER A 87 -8.37 9.22 -2.66
CA SER A 87 -9.74 9.13 -3.19
C SER A 87 -9.83 8.47 -4.58
N LEU A 88 -8.69 8.27 -5.25
CA LEU A 88 -8.65 7.63 -6.56
C LEU A 88 -8.88 6.12 -6.42
N ALA A 89 -9.68 5.57 -7.32
CA ALA A 89 -9.77 4.13 -7.50
C ALA A 89 -8.40 3.59 -7.95
N PHE A 90 -8.04 2.41 -7.45
CA PHE A 90 -6.74 1.80 -7.72
C PHE A 90 -6.40 1.72 -9.23
N GLU A 91 -7.35 1.25 -10.04
CA GLU A 91 -7.22 1.15 -11.51
C GLU A 91 -7.10 2.51 -12.20
N ALA A 92 -7.58 3.58 -11.58
CA ALA A 92 -7.55 4.94 -12.15
C ALA A 92 -6.31 5.73 -11.74
N ALA A 93 -5.61 5.32 -10.66
CA ALA A 93 -4.48 6.06 -10.09
C ALA A 93 -3.33 6.25 -11.10
N VAL A 94 -2.98 5.19 -11.84
CA VAL A 94 -1.91 5.21 -12.85
C VAL A 94 -2.25 6.19 -13.96
N GLY A 95 -3.45 6.09 -14.53
CA GLY A 95 -3.89 7.00 -15.60
C GLY A 95 -3.99 8.45 -15.16
N ALA A 96 -4.46 8.70 -13.93
CA ALA A 96 -4.49 10.05 -13.35
C ALA A 96 -3.07 10.61 -13.18
N PHE A 97 -2.14 9.80 -12.68
CA PHE A 97 -0.75 10.18 -12.58
C PHE A 97 -0.13 10.48 -13.94
N GLU A 98 -0.32 9.62 -14.96
CA GLU A 98 0.17 9.90 -16.32
C GLU A 98 -0.46 11.17 -16.92
N ALA A 99 -1.69 11.53 -16.53
CA ALA A 99 -2.38 12.76 -16.94
C ALA A 99 -1.95 14.04 -16.19
N GLY A 100 -1.00 13.94 -15.25
CA GLY A 100 -0.42 15.08 -14.55
C GLY A 100 -0.87 15.26 -13.09
N VAL A 101 -1.65 14.33 -12.52
CA VAL A 101 -2.03 14.38 -11.11
C VAL A 101 -0.88 13.90 -10.23
N GLY A 102 -0.50 14.70 -9.23
CA GLY A 102 0.55 14.38 -8.26
C GLY A 102 1.98 14.49 -8.80
N ASP A 103 2.91 14.73 -7.89
CA ASP A 103 4.36 14.73 -8.14
C ASP A 103 4.94 13.30 -8.02
N TYR A 104 4.38 12.51 -7.10
CA TYR A 104 4.75 11.12 -6.87
C TYR A 104 3.54 10.19 -6.92
N ILE A 105 3.80 8.89 -7.09
CA ILE A 105 2.80 7.83 -6.96
C ILE A 105 3.38 6.61 -6.23
N ALA A 106 2.61 6.04 -5.32
CA ALA A 106 2.87 4.73 -4.72
C ALA A 106 1.98 3.68 -5.41
N GLN A 107 2.58 2.72 -6.12
CA GLN A 107 1.83 1.74 -6.91
C GLN A 107 2.60 0.42 -7.13
N PHE A 108 1.90 -0.63 -7.56
CA PHE A 108 2.47 -1.96 -7.80
C PHE A 108 2.98 -2.16 -9.23
N GLU A 109 3.84 -3.16 -9.40
CA GLU A 109 4.26 -3.65 -10.71
C GLU A 109 3.14 -4.40 -11.45
N PRO A 110 3.14 -4.42 -12.79
CA PRO A 110 4.15 -3.86 -13.71
C PRO A 110 4.00 -2.36 -14.03
N ALA A 111 3.00 -1.69 -13.44
CA ALA A 111 2.60 -0.34 -13.88
C ALA A 111 3.73 0.70 -13.75
N LEU A 112 4.51 0.66 -12.67
CA LEU A 112 5.60 1.61 -12.47
C LEU A 112 6.80 1.35 -13.38
N SER A 113 7.19 0.08 -13.58
CA SER A 113 8.21 -0.27 -14.57
C SER A 113 7.80 0.15 -15.98
N GLU A 114 6.52 0.05 -16.34
CA GLU A 114 6.02 0.51 -17.63
C GLU A 114 6.08 2.03 -17.80
N ILE A 115 5.78 2.81 -16.75
CA ILE A 115 5.90 4.28 -16.78
C ILE A 115 7.36 4.68 -16.95
N GLU A 116 8.25 4.08 -16.17
CA GLU A 116 9.68 4.35 -16.21
C GLU A 116 10.29 3.99 -17.57
N ALA A 117 9.94 2.83 -18.13
CA ALA A 117 10.42 2.40 -19.45
C ALA A 117 9.99 3.34 -20.59
N ARG A 118 8.91 4.11 -20.40
CA ARG A 118 8.46 5.14 -21.35
C ARG A 118 9.09 6.52 -21.08
N GLY A 119 10.00 6.63 -20.11
CA GLY A 119 10.66 7.87 -19.71
C GLY A 119 9.72 8.89 -19.07
N ARG A 120 8.59 8.44 -18.50
CA ARG A 120 7.54 9.32 -17.94
C ARG A 120 7.57 9.41 -16.41
N GLY A 121 8.62 8.88 -15.80
CA GLY A 121 8.91 8.95 -14.39
C GLY A 121 10.11 8.08 -14.03
N LYS A 122 10.50 8.08 -12.77
CA LYS A 122 11.60 7.29 -12.24
C LYS A 122 11.20 6.62 -10.94
N ILE A 123 11.40 5.32 -10.83
CA ILE A 123 11.24 4.60 -9.57
C ILE A 123 12.38 5.03 -8.64
N VAL A 124 12.01 5.54 -7.47
CA VAL A 124 12.95 6.14 -6.51
C VAL A 124 13.05 5.35 -5.20
N ALA A 125 12.05 4.54 -4.87
CA ALA A 125 12.10 3.68 -3.70
C ALA A 125 11.19 2.45 -3.83
N SER A 126 11.47 1.42 -3.02
CA SER A 126 10.54 0.32 -2.73
C SER A 126 9.93 0.55 -1.36
N ILE A 127 8.59 0.72 -1.28
CA ILE A 127 7.92 0.99 -0.01
C ILE A 127 8.12 -0.18 0.97
N GLY A 128 8.09 -1.42 0.49
CA GLY A 128 8.35 -2.59 1.34
C GLY A 128 9.79 -2.72 1.84
N ALA A 129 10.77 -2.19 1.11
CA ALA A 129 12.15 -2.14 1.58
C ALA A 129 12.28 -1.14 2.73
N GLU A 130 11.74 0.07 2.54
CA GLU A 130 11.77 1.19 3.48
C GLU A 130 10.93 0.93 4.75
N ALA A 131 9.70 0.41 4.60
CA ALA A 131 8.80 0.14 5.71
C ALA A 131 9.26 -1.02 6.60
N GLY A 132 10.08 -1.93 6.07
CA GLY A 132 10.49 -3.14 6.76
C GLY A 132 9.44 -4.26 6.75
N PRO A 133 9.65 -5.31 7.54
CA PRO A 133 8.72 -6.44 7.63
C PRO A 133 7.35 -6.03 8.20
N VAL A 134 6.29 -6.39 7.50
CA VAL A 134 4.88 -6.20 7.93
C VAL A 134 4.03 -7.35 7.41
N SER A 135 3.04 -7.80 8.19
CA SER A 135 2.03 -8.73 7.67
C SER A 135 1.21 -8.04 6.59
N TYR A 136 1.45 -8.40 5.33
CA TYR A 136 0.88 -7.67 4.19
C TYR A 136 -0.25 -8.43 3.52
N THR A 137 -0.02 -9.65 3.02
CA THR A 137 -1.09 -10.53 2.52
C THR A 137 -1.18 -11.76 3.41
N VAL A 138 -2.38 -12.03 3.90
CA VAL A 138 -2.68 -13.13 4.81
C VAL A 138 -3.86 -13.92 4.26
N TYR A 139 -3.80 -15.24 4.40
CA TYR A 139 -4.92 -16.12 4.14
C TYR A 139 -5.89 -16.09 5.32
N HIS A 140 -7.16 -15.86 5.00
CA HIS A 140 -8.23 -15.72 5.95
C HIS A 140 -9.33 -16.74 5.70
N ALA A 141 -9.87 -17.28 6.78
CA ALA A 141 -11.08 -18.09 6.80
C ALA A 141 -12.04 -17.58 7.88
N ARG A 142 -13.33 -17.91 7.74
CA ARG A 142 -14.29 -17.69 8.84
C ARG A 142 -13.89 -18.54 10.04
N LYS A 143 -14.11 -18.01 11.24
CA LYS A 143 -13.87 -18.74 12.49
C LYS A 143 -14.56 -20.11 12.48
N SER A 144 -15.85 -20.15 12.11
CA SER A 144 -16.63 -21.40 12.00
C SER A 144 -15.99 -22.43 11.07
N VAL A 145 -15.48 -22.01 9.91
CA VAL A 145 -14.84 -22.91 8.93
C VAL A 145 -13.59 -23.59 9.52
N LEU A 146 -12.80 -22.85 10.31
CA LEU A 146 -11.61 -23.40 10.97
C LEU A 146 -11.97 -24.35 12.11
N GLU A 147 -13.07 -24.10 12.82
CA GLU A 147 -13.55 -24.93 13.92
C GLU A 147 -14.23 -26.22 13.42
N GLU A 148 -15.00 -26.15 12.33
CA GLU A 148 -15.74 -27.28 11.76
C GLU A 148 -14.87 -28.21 10.92
N ASN A 149 -13.81 -27.69 10.27
CA ASN A 149 -12.90 -28.48 9.44
C ASN A 149 -11.43 -28.17 9.78
N PRO A 150 -10.91 -28.66 10.92
CA PRO A 150 -9.53 -28.39 11.34
C PRO A 150 -8.48 -28.92 10.35
N ASP A 151 -8.82 -29.95 9.57
CA ASP A 151 -7.91 -30.57 8.59
C ASP A 151 -7.92 -29.89 7.22
N LEU A 152 -8.77 -28.87 6.99
CA LEU A 152 -8.91 -28.19 5.69
C LEU A 152 -7.60 -27.53 5.20
N LEU A 153 -6.67 -27.27 6.12
CA LEU A 153 -5.48 -26.45 5.90
C LEU A 153 -4.17 -27.22 6.16
N VAL A 154 -4.25 -28.55 6.29
CA VAL A 154 -3.11 -29.46 6.47
C VAL A 154 -2.64 -30.02 5.13
#